data_AF-A0A2E9TUJ7-F1
#
_entry.id   AF-A0A2E9TUJ7-F1
#
_cell.length_a   1.000
_cell.length_b   1.000
_cell.length_c   1.000
_cell.angle_alpha   90.00
_cell.angle_beta   90.00
_cell.angle_gamma   90.00
#
_symmetry.space_group_name_H-M   'P 1'
#
loop_
_entity.id
_entity.type
_entity.pdbx_description
1 polymer ?
#
loop_
_entity_poly.entity_id
_entity_poly.type
_entity_poly.pdbx_seq_one_letter_code
_entity_poly.pdbx_strand_id
1 'polypeptide(L)'
;MLQRIQSVFLFLSSVITLIMIFFVPIFEIESKEMFASDFLWAKVFLFISAFLSLISINLYKSRKKQILLCSFSRTQITVALILLLFMYKKELNVKVELLLFAIPYLLLILSSYFIKKDEKLVKSSERIR
;
A
#
# COMPACT_ATOMS: atom_id res chain seq x y z
N MET A 1 -13.65 -7.18 -17.27
CA MET A 1 -13.44 -8.45 -16.56
C MET A 1 -12.70 -8.17 -15.26
N LEU A 2 -13.44 -8.11 -14.16
CA LEU A 2 -12.99 -7.81 -12.78
C LEU A 2 -12.24 -8.99 -12.12
N GLN A 3 -12.02 -10.06 -12.86
CA GLN A 3 -11.53 -11.35 -12.36
C GLN A 3 -10.08 -11.58 -12.77
N ARG A 4 -9.22 -10.60 -12.49
CA ARG A 4 -7.76 -10.79 -12.57
C ARG A 4 -7.20 -10.81 -11.17
N ILE A 5 -6.27 -11.70 -10.90
CA ILE A 5 -5.69 -11.87 -9.57
C ILE A 5 -5.07 -10.56 -9.03
N GLN A 6 -4.64 -9.67 -9.92
CA GLN A 6 -4.13 -8.33 -9.60
C GLN A 6 -5.13 -7.45 -8.82
N SER A 7 -6.44 -7.47 -9.16
CA SER A 7 -7.44 -6.62 -8.49
C SER A 7 -7.74 -7.12 -7.09
N VAL A 8 -7.63 -8.44 -6.87
CA VAL A 8 -7.75 -9.05 -5.55
C VAL A 8 -6.61 -8.57 -4.64
N PHE A 9 -5.36 -8.60 -5.11
CA PHE A 9 -4.22 -8.10 -4.33
C PHE A 9 -4.32 -6.61 -4.02
N LEU A 10 -4.81 -5.81 -4.98
CA LEU A 10 -5.03 -4.37 -4.77
C LEU A 10 -6.12 -4.09 -3.74
N PHE A 11 -7.24 -4.81 -3.83
CA PHE A 11 -8.31 -4.70 -2.85
C PHE A 11 -7.84 -5.14 -1.46
N LEU A 12 -7.19 -6.30 -1.36
CA LEU A 12 -6.64 -6.78 -0.10
C LEU A 12 -5.63 -5.80 0.49
N SER A 13 -4.75 -5.22 -0.33
CA SER A 13 -3.84 -4.18 0.11
C SER A 13 -4.57 -2.98 0.69
N SER A 14 -5.64 -2.49 0.06
CA SER A 14 -6.42 -1.34 0.55
C SER A 14 -7.14 -1.61 1.86
N VAL A 15 -7.70 -2.82 2.02
CA VAL A 15 -8.41 -3.22 3.22
C VAL A 15 -7.43 -3.40 4.38
N ILE A 16 -6.31 -4.09 4.12
CA ILE A 16 -5.27 -4.26 5.13
C ILE A 16 -4.71 -2.90 5.52
N THR A 17 -4.35 -1.99 4.60
CA THR A 17 -3.86 -0.67 5.02
C THR A 17 -4.85 0.07 5.92
N LEU A 18 -6.15 0.02 5.63
CA LEU A 18 -7.18 0.63 6.48
C LEU A 18 -7.26 0.00 7.87
N ILE A 19 -7.24 -1.33 7.95
CA ILE A 19 -7.23 -2.04 9.25
C ILE A 19 -5.99 -1.63 10.06
N MET A 20 -4.83 -1.55 9.42
CA MET A 20 -3.57 -1.24 10.09
C MET A 20 -3.54 0.18 10.66
N ILE A 21 -4.28 1.13 10.08
CA ILE A 21 -4.37 2.50 10.60
C ILE A 21 -5.00 2.54 11.99
N PHE A 22 -6.01 1.69 12.25
CA PHE A 22 -6.83 1.77 13.46
C PHE A 22 -6.51 0.68 14.50
N PHE A 23 -6.02 -0.49 14.07
CA PHE A 23 -5.89 -1.66 14.94
C PHE A 23 -4.45 -2.02 15.31
N VAL A 24 -3.44 -1.37 14.70
CA VAL A 24 -2.03 -1.70 14.96
C VAL A 24 -1.36 -0.60 15.78
N PRO A 25 -0.90 -0.92 17.01
CA PRO A 25 -0.14 0.03 17.80
C PRO A 25 1.28 0.15 17.22
N ILE A 26 1.72 1.38 16.97
CA ILE A 26 3.02 1.66 16.34
C ILE A 26 4.06 2.05 17.38
N PHE A 27 3.62 2.72 18.44
CA PHE A 27 4.46 3.27 19.48
C PHE A 27 3.85 3.04 20.85
N GLU A 28 4.70 3.08 21.87
CA GLU A 28 4.30 3.05 23.27
C GLU A 28 4.91 4.24 24.02
N ILE A 29 4.07 4.97 24.75
CA ILE A 29 4.48 6.01 25.71
C ILE A 29 3.90 5.65 27.05
N GLU A 30 4.74 5.47 28.08
CA GLU A 30 4.27 5.33 29.46
C GLU A 30 3.10 4.34 29.62
N SER A 31 3.19 3.16 28.99
CA SER A 31 2.16 2.10 28.94
C SER A 31 0.86 2.42 28.17
N LYS A 32 0.80 3.55 27.47
CA LYS A 32 -0.26 3.89 26.51
C LYS A 32 0.18 3.55 25.09
N GLU A 33 -0.63 2.75 24.42
CA GLU A 33 -0.43 2.42 23.01
C GLU A 33 -0.89 3.56 22.12
N MET A 34 -0.05 3.90 21.14
CA MET A 34 -0.37 4.88 20.10
C MET A 34 -0.53 4.19 18.76
N PHE A 35 -1.58 4.56 18.04
CA PHE A 35 -1.95 3.99 16.76
C PHE A 35 -1.53 4.91 15.61
N ALA A 36 -1.49 4.37 14.39
CA ALA A 36 -1.26 5.19 13.19
C ALA A 36 -2.29 6.32 13.04
N SER A 37 -3.50 6.12 13.58
CA SER A 37 -4.58 7.10 13.58
C SER A 37 -4.26 8.40 14.32
N ASP A 38 -3.38 8.32 15.31
CA ASP A 38 -3.03 9.43 16.20
C ASP A 38 -2.07 10.41 15.50
N PHE A 39 -1.34 9.94 14.50
CA PHE A 39 -0.39 10.74 13.72
C PHE A 39 -1.06 11.29 12.46
N LEU A 40 -1.41 12.58 12.46
CA LEU A 40 -2.16 13.23 11.38
C LEU A 40 -1.52 12.99 10.00
N TRP A 41 -0.22 13.26 9.85
CA TRP A 41 0.48 13.12 8.57
C TRP A 41 0.57 11.67 8.10
N ALA A 42 0.96 10.75 8.99
CA ALA A 42 1.07 9.33 8.64
C ALA A 42 -0.30 8.76 8.24
N LYS A 43 -1.36 9.10 8.99
CA LYS A 43 -2.75 8.76 8.68
C LYS A 43 -3.14 9.22 7.28
N VAL A 44 -2.93 10.51 6.96
CA VAL A 44 -3.29 11.07 5.64
C VAL A 44 -2.60 10.32 4.51
N PHE A 45 -1.30 10.06 4.62
CA PHE A 45 -0.56 9.32 3.59
C PHE A 45 -1.01 7.87 3.43
N LEU A 46 -1.31 7.17 4.53
CA LEU A 46 -1.85 5.81 4.49
C LEU A 46 -3.25 5.76 3.88
N PHE A 47 -4.12 6.73 4.19
CA PHE A 47 -5.43 6.87 3.55
C PHE A 47 -5.31 7.13 2.06
N ILE A 48 -4.43 8.04 1.64
CA ILE A 48 -4.16 8.30 0.21
C ILE A 48 -3.73 6.99 -0.47
N SER A 49 -2.85 6.20 0.15
CA SER A 49 -2.45 4.89 -0.40
C SER A 49 -3.63 3.92 -0.60
N ALA A 50 -4.50 3.82 0.41
CA ALA A 50 -5.70 2.97 0.35
C ALA A 50 -6.68 3.42 -0.75
N PHE A 51 -6.91 4.73 -0.88
CA PHE A 51 -7.77 5.26 -1.94
C PHE A 51 -7.17 5.06 -3.33
N LEU A 52 -5.87 5.28 -3.50
CA LEU A 52 -5.20 5.08 -4.80
C LEU A 52 -5.23 3.63 -5.24
N SER A 53 -5.05 2.69 -4.31
CA SER A 53 -5.15 1.26 -4.61
C SER A 53 -6.57 0.87 -5.04
N LEU A 54 -7.61 1.40 -4.40
CA LEU A 54 -9.00 1.23 -4.84
C LEU A 54 -9.26 1.81 -6.23
N ILE A 55 -8.83 3.05 -6.49
CA ILE A 55 -8.96 3.69 -7.80
C ILE A 55 -8.27 2.85 -8.88
N SER A 56 -7.09 2.31 -8.57
CA SER A 56 -6.32 1.50 -9.53
C SER A 56 -7.05 0.23 -10.01
N ILE A 57 -8.00 -0.30 -9.23
CA ILE A 57 -8.83 -1.46 -9.63
C ILE A 57 -9.68 -1.12 -10.85
N ASN A 58 -10.21 0.11 -10.90
CA ASN A 58 -11.08 0.57 -11.98
C ASN A 58 -10.29 0.93 -13.27
N LEU A 59 -8.97 1.11 -13.18
CA LEU A 59 -8.10 1.45 -14.32
C LEU A 59 -7.65 0.22 -15.15
N TYR A 60 -8.39 -0.88 -15.13
CA TYR A 60 -8.05 -2.14 -15.82
C TYR A 60 -7.80 -1.99 -17.33
N LYS A 61 -8.39 -0.96 -17.97
CA LYS A 61 -8.18 -0.67 -19.40
C LYS A 61 -6.77 -0.18 -19.70
N SER A 62 -6.14 0.54 -18.77
CA SER A 62 -4.85 1.21 -18.96
C SER A 62 -3.78 0.66 -18.01
N ARG A 63 -3.16 -0.45 -18.39
CA ARG A 63 -2.18 -1.19 -17.56
C ARG A 63 -0.99 -0.34 -17.12
N LYS A 64 -0.47 0.52 -18.00
CA LYS A 64 0.61 1.46 -17.67
C LYS A 64 0.22 2.42 -16.54
N LYS A 65 -0.99 2.99 -16.59
CA LYS A 65 -1.51 3.86 -15.53
C LYS A 65 -1.75 3.08 -14.23
N GLN A 66 -2.21 1.84 -14.33
CA GLN A 66 -2.40 0.97 -13.17
C GLN A 66 -1.07 0.68 -12.44
N ILE A 67 0.01 0.37 -13.18
CA ILE A 67 1.36 0.18 -12.59
C ILE A 67 1.87 1.48 -11.95
N LEU A 68 1.64 2.62 -12.59
CA LEU A 68 2.03 3.93 -12.03
C LEU A 68 1.30 4.19 -10.70
N LEU A 69 -0.02 3.96 -10.65
CA LEU A 69 -0.81 4.12 -9.42
C LEU A 69 -0.36 3.16 -8.32
N CYS A 70 -0.04 1.90 -8.64
CA CYS A 70 0.50 0.95 -7.65
C CYS A 70 1.86 1.42 -7.10
N SER A 71 2.69 2.00 -7.96
CA SER A 71 3.98 2.55 -7.54
C SER A 71 3.79 3.76 -6.63
N PHE A 72 2.81 4.62 -6.94
CA PHE A 72 2.49 5.79 -6.14
C PHE A 72 1.84 5.42 -4.79
N SER A 73 0.92 4.46 -4.75
CA SER A 73 0.35 3.97 -3.49
C SER A 73 1.44 3.38 -2.59
N ARG A 74 2.41 2.69 -3.19
CA ARG A 74 3.58 2.15 -2.47
C ARG A 74 4.48 3.26 -1.92
N THR A 75 4.73 4.33 -2.68
CA THR A 75 5.52 5.46 -2.17
C THR A 75 4.83 6.16 -1.01
N GLN A 76 3.49 6.23 -0.99
CA GLN A 76 2.76 6.81 0.14
C GLN A 76 2.96 6.00 1.44
N ILE A 77 2.98 4.67 1.37
CA ILE A 77 3.27 3.83 2.55
C ILE A 77 4.70 4.09 3.03
N THR A 78 5.68 4.17 2.13
CA THR A 78 7.07 4.44 2.54
C THR A 78 7.24 5.83 3.15
N VAL A 79 6.56 6.85 2.61
CA VAL A 79 6.59 8.20 3.16
C VAL A 79 5.98 8.22 4.55
N ALA A 80 4.84 7.54 4.76
CA ALA A 80 4.23 7.41 6.08
C ALA A 80 5.17 6.75 7.10
N LEU A 81 5.84 5.65 6.72
CA LEU A 81 6.80 4.95 7.59
C LEU A 81 8.02 5.82 7.91
N ILE A 82 8.57 6.53 6.92
CA ILE A 82 9.69 7.45 7.11
C ILE A 82 9.29 8.59 8.06
N LEU A 83 8.10 9.16 7.91
CA LEU A 83 7.61 10.22 8.79
C LEU A 83 7.47 9.73 10.23
N LEU A 84 6.88 8.55 10.44
CA LEU A 84 6.77 7.93 11.77
C LEU A 84 8.16 7.72 12.40
N LEU A 85 9.10 7.13 11.65
CA LEU A 85 10.44 6.84 12.14
C LEU A 85 11.33 8.07 12.29
N PHE A 86 11.16 9.12 11.48
CA PHE A 86 12.04 10.28 11.55
C PHE A 86 11.56 11.28 12.61
N MET A 87 10.24 11.51 12.68
CA MET A 87 9.67 12.49 13.61
C MET A 87 9.58 11.95 15.03
N TYR A 88 9.29 10.66 15.22
CA TYR A 88 8.88 10.15 16.53
C TYR A 88 9.81 9.10 17.14
N LYS A 89 10.79 8.56 16.39
CA LYS A 89 11.72 7.53 16.90
C LYS A 89 12.56 7.98 18.10
N LYS A 90 12.81 9.28 18.27
CA LYS A 90 13.61 9.79 19.39
C LYS A 90 12.85 9.82 20.71
N GLU A 91 11.52 9.90 20.64
CA GLU A 91 10.66 10.12 21.79
C GLU A 91 9.87 8.86 22.16
N LEU A 92 9.65 7.98 21.18
CA LEU A 92 8.76 6.83 21.28
C LEU A 92 9.49 5.51 21.07
N ASN A 93 9.19 4.52 21.91
CA ASN A 93 9.66 3.16 21.71
C ASN A 93 8.95 2.54 20.50
N VAL A 94 9.72 2.21 19.46
CA VAL A 94 9.20 1.59 18.23
C VAL A 94 8.75 0.15 18.54
N LYS A 95 7.48 -0.13 18.29
CA LYS A 95 6.92 -1.49 18.40
C LYS A 95 7.26 -2.34 17.17
N VAL A 96 7.37 -3.66 17.36
CA VAL A 96 7.67 -4.63 16.29
C VAL A 96 6.56 -4.67 15.25
N GLU A 97 5.35 -4.35 15.69
CA GLU A 97 4.10 -4.21 14.95
C GLU A 97 4.20 -3.20 13.80
N LEU A 98 5.15 -2.26 13.84
CA LEU A 98 5.47 -1.40 12.69
C LEU A 98 5.90 -2.21 11.46
N LEU A 99 6.58 -3.36 11.65
CA LEU A 99 6.97 -4.27 10.55
C LEU A 99 5.76 -4.87 9.84
N LEU A 100 4.61 -4.91 10.50
CA LEU A 100 3.37 -5.45 9.95
C LEU A 100 2.89 -4.61 8.74
N PHE A 101 3.26 -3.32 8.66
CA PHE A 101 3.05 -2.48 7.47
C PHE A 101 3.79 -2.96 6.21
N ALA A 102 4.73 -3.91 6.35
CA ALA A 102 5.33 -4.59 5.20
C ALA A 102 4.32 -5.44 4.41
N ILE A 103 3.25 -5.93 5.06
CA ILE A 103 2.23 -6.79 4.41
C ILE A 103 1.53 -6.06 3.25
N PRO A 104 0.88 -4.90 3.45
CA PRO A 104 0.27 -4.17 2.33
C PRO A 104 1.30 -3.73 1.28
N TYR A 105 2.53 -3.43 1.70
CA TYR A 105 3.61 -3.10 0.79
C TYR A 105 3.97 -4.26 -0.16
N LEU A 106 4.09 -5.47 0.38
CA LEU A 106 4.35 -6.69 -0.40
C LEU A 106 3.18 -7.01 -1.36
N LEU A 107 1.94 -6.81 -0.92
CA LEU A 107 0.76 -6.98 -1.77
C LEU A 107 0.76 -6.05 -2.98
N LEU A 108 1.19 -4.79 -2.81
CA LEU A 108 1.35 -3.84 -3.93
C LEU A 108 2.49 -4.22 -4.88
N ILE A 109 3.56 -4.83 -4.38
CA ILE A 109 4.63 -5.38 -5.24
C ILE A 109 4.08 -6.53 -6.08
N LEU A 110 3.34 -7.43 -5.43
CA LEU A 110 2.77 -8.60 -6.07
C LEU A 110 1.73 -8.21 -7.13
N SER A 111 0.85 -7.25 -6.82
CA SER A 111 -0.10 -6.71 -7.81
C SER A 111 0.62 -6.11 -9.01
N SER A 112 1.66 -5.30 -8.77
CA SER A 112 2.49 -4.70 -9.83
C SER A 112 3.18 -5.75 -10.71
N TYR A 113 3.64 -6.85 -10.11
CA TYR A 113 4.25 -7.97 -10.84
C TYR A 113 3.23 -8.63 -11.78
N PHE A 114 2.02 -8.93 -11.29
CA PHE A 114 0.96 -9.52 -12.11
C PHE A 114 0.51 -8.59 -13.23
N ILE A 115 0.38 -7.28 -12.99
CA ILE A 115 0.03 -6.32 -14.05
C ILE A 115 1.09 -6.29 -15.15
N LYS A 116 2.38 -6.33 -14.79
CA LYS A 116 3.49 -6.37 -15.76
C LYS A 116 3.50 -7.67 -16.57
N LYS A 117 3.24 -8.81 -15.93
CA LYS A 117 3.15 -10.10 -16.61
C LYS A 117 2.01 -10.08 -17.64
N ASP A 118 0.86 -9.57 -17.25
CA ASP A 118 -0.29 -9.40 -18.13
C ASP A 118 0.06 -8.50 -19.32
N GLU A 119 0.67 -7.33 -19.11
CA GLU A 119 1.08 -6.42 -20.18
C GLU A 119 2.04 -7.08 -21.18
N LYS A 120 2.98 -7.90 -20.71
CA LYS A 120 3.88 -8.66 -21.59
C LYS A 120 3.14 -9.65 -22.49
N LEU A 121 2.14 -10.37 -21.96
CA LEU A 121 1.34 -11.34 -22.72
C LEU A 121 0.55 -10.70 -23.86
N VAL A 122 0.01 -9.49 -23.65
CA VAL A 122 -0.69 -8.77 -24.72
C VAL A 122 0.28 -8.31 -25.80
N LYS A 123 1.43 -7.74 -25.40
CA LYS A 123 2.45 -7.29 -26.35
C LYS A 123 3.04 -8.44 -27.16
N SER A 124 3.16 -9.65 -26.61
CA SER A 124 3.63 -10.81 -27.37
C SER A 124 2.58 -11.29 -28.38
N SER A 125 1.29 -11.22 -28.03
CA SER A 125 0.21 -11.57 -28.96
C SER A 125 0.10 -10.59 -30.12
N GLU A 126 0.35 -9.29 -29.88
CA GLU A 126 0.33 -8.26 -30.93
C GLU A 126 1.49 -8.40 -31.93
N ARG A 127 2.63 -8.99 -31.56
CA ARG A 127 3.77 -9.19 -32.47
C ARG A 127 3.58 -10.32 -33.49
N ILE A 128 2.65 -11.23 -33.22
CA ILE A 128 2.38 -12.40 -34.08
C ILE A 128 1.39 -12.05 -35.19
N ARG A 129 0.67 -10.94 -35.04
CA ARG A 129 -0.38 -10.48 -35.94
C ARG A 129 0.14 -9.40 -36.88
#